data_AF-A0A8R7R9Z8-F1
#
_entry.id   AF-A0A8R7R9Z8-F1
#
_cell.length_a   1.000
_cell.length_b   1.000
_cell.length_c   1.000
_cell.angle_alpha   90.00
_cell.angle_beta   90.00
_cell.angle_gamma   90.00
#
_symmetry.space_group_name_H-M   'P 1'
#
loop_
_entity.id
_entity.type
_entity.pdbx_description
1 polymer ?
#
loop_
_entity_poly.entity_id
_entity_poly.type
_entity_poly.pdbx_seq_one_letter_code
_entity_poly.pdbx_strand_id
1 'polypeptide(L)'
;ALEWSCSCAVSCADILAFAAHDNITLTGNIVYSVLAGHHNGRVSIEKDALDNLPPPMFTAQQLIDRFKNRTITTEEMVLLSGAHTIGRSFSSSFIGRIWNGNTTIVDAGLSPSYAAQLRVLCPSNTS
;
A
#
# COMPACT_ATOMS: atom_id res chain seq x y z
N ALA A 1 -4.73 15.98 21.09
CA ALA A 1 -5.92 15.36 21.69
C ALA A 1 -5.51 14.30 22.71
N LEU A 2 -4.92 13.18 22.29
CA LEU A 2 -4.57 12.07 23.21
C LEU A 2 -3.65 12.48 24.37
N GLU A 3 -2.51 13.13 24.10
CA GLU A 3 -1.58 13.55 25.17
C GLU A 3 -2.18 14.50 26.22
N TRP A 4 -3.21 15.27 25.84
CA TRP A 4 -3.94 16.14 26.76
C TRP A 4 -4.91 15.36 27.65
N SER A 5 -5.50 14.28 27.13
CA SER A 5 -6.45 13.45 27.86
C SER A 5 -5.76 12.36 28.70
N CYS A 6 -4.65 11.83 28.21
CA CYS A 6 -3.90 10.72 28.80
C CYS A 6 -2.40 10.84 28.47
N SER A 7 -1.70 11.69 29.21
CA SER A 7 -0.29 12.00 28.95
C SER A 7 0.60 10.75 29.01
N CYS A 8 1.41 10.56 27.97
CA CYS A 8 2.37 9.48 27.80
C CYS A 8 1.79 8.06 27.96
N ALA A 9 0.49 7.88 27.73
CA ALA A 9 -0.17 6.58 27.89
C ALA A 9 -0.28 5.78 26.58
N VAL A 10 -0.38 6.45 25.43
CA VAL A 10 -0.67 5.81 24.13
C VAL A 10 0.54 5.96 23.21
N SER A 11 1.01 4.85 22.64
CA SER A 11 2.12 4.89 21.68
C SER A 11 1.67 5.39 20.30
N CYS A 12 2.59 5.96 19.53
CA CYS A 12 2.34 6.34 18.15
C CYS A 12 2.06 5.10 17.27
N ALA A 13 2.67 3.97 17.61
CA ALA A 13 2.41 2.70 16.95
C ALA A 13 0.94 2.25 17.13
N ASP A 14 0.40 2.35 18.35
CA ASP A 14 -1.01 2.03 18.62
C ASP A 14 -1.94 3.04 17.93
N ILE A 15 -1.61 4.33 17.94
CA ILE A 15 -2.37 5.36 17.22
C ILE A 15 -2.52 5.00 15.73
N LEU A 16 -1.44 4.53 15.10
CA LEU A 16 -1.48 4.13 13.69
C LEU A 16 -2.39 2.90 13.47
N ALA A 17 -2.33 1.90 14.35
CA ALA A 17 -3.17 0.71 14.27
C ALA A 17 -4.66 1.06 14.45
N PHE A 18 -5.00 1.90 15.42
CA PHE A 18 -6.37 2.36 15.64
C PHE A 18 -6.87 3.24 14.49
N ALA A 19 -6.04 4.16 13.99
CA ALA A 19 -6.42 5.00 12.85
C ALA A 19 -6.71 4.17 11.58
N ALA A 20 -5.94 3.10 11.34
CA ALA A 20 -6.20 2.18 10.24
C ALA A 20 -7.53 1.45 10.41
N HIS A 21 -7.82 0.93 11.61
CA HIS A 21 -9.12 0.32 11.91
C HIS A 21 -10.29 1.29 11.70
N ASP A 22 -10.18 2.50 12.26
CA ASP A 22 -11.24 3.50 12.18
C ASP A 22 -11.52 3.91 10.72
N ASN A 23 -10.49 3.97 9.88
CA ASN A 23 -10.65 4.21 8.45
C ASN A 23 -11.49 3.10 7.80
N ILE A 24 -11.17 1.83 8.06
CA ILE A 24 -11.91 0.69 7.49
C ILE A 24 -13.36 0.70 7.98
N THR A 25 -13.62 1.03 9.25
CA THR A 25 -14.99 1.18 9.76
C THR A 25 -15.73 2.28 9.02
N LEU A 26 -15.10 3.44 8.81
CA LEU A 26 -15.74 4.59 8.13
C LEU A 26 -16.00 4.32 6.64
N THR A 27 -15.08 3.64 5.94
CA THR A 27 -15.19 3.44 4.48
C THR A 27 -15.92 2.18 4.08
N GLY A 28 -15.89 1.14 4.94
CA GLY A 28 -16.39 -0.20 4.61
C GLY A 28 -17.33 -0.80 5.64
N ASN A 29 -17.58 -0.13 6.76
CA ASN A 29 -18.44 -0.62 7.85
C ASN A 29 -17.98 -1.98 8.43
N ILE A 30 -16.67 -2.25 8.39
CA ILE A 30 -16.07 -3.43 9.02
C ILE A 30 -15.58 -3.02 10.40
N VAL A 31 -15.90 -3.83 11.42
CA VAL A 31 -15.57 -3.57 12.82
C VAL A 31 -14.89 -4.81 13.40
N TYR A 32 -13.75 -4.61 14.06
CA TYR A 32 -13.02 -5.66 14.77
C TYR A 32 -12.19 -5.09 15.91
N SER A 33 -11.87 -5.91 16.92
CA SER A 33 -11.02 -5.44 18.02
C SER A 33 -9.56 -5.31 17.56
N VAL A 34 -8.94 -4.17 17.84
CA VAL A 34 -7.51 -3.94 17.61
C VAL A 34 -6.72 -4.21 18.90
N LEU A 35 -5.66 -5.01 18.80
CA LEU A 35 -4.74 -5.23 19.91
C LEU A 35 -3.86 -3.98 20.13
N ALA A 36 -3.77 -3.53 21.38
CA ALA A 36 -2.94 -2.40 21.80
C ALA A 36 -1.71 -2.86 22.59
N GLY A 37 -0.85 -1.91 22.97
CA GLY A 37 0.35 -2.16 23.75
C GLY A 37 1.62 -2.20 22.90
N HIS A 38 1.56 -1.78 21.62
CA HIS A 38 2.78 -1.62 20.83
C HIS A 38 3.63 -0.48 21.43
N HIS A 39 4.95 -0.59 21.33
CA HIS A 39 5.88 0.45 21.78
C HIS A 39 6.49 1.20 20.58
N ASN A 40 6.88 2.45 20.80
CA ASN A 40 7.52 3.26 19.77
C ASN A 40 8.95 2.78 19.51
N GLY A 41 9.26 2.49 18.24
CA GLY A 41 10.64 2.26 17.80
C GLY A 41 11.51 3.52 17.96
N ARG A 42 12.83 3.32 18.09
CA ARG A 42 13.81 4.41 18.28
C ARG A 42 14.79 4.56 17.11
N VAL A 43 14.63 3.76 16.06
CA VAL A 43 15.52 3.70 14.89
C VAL A 43 14.66 3.78 13.63
N SER A 44 15.11 4.58 12.65
CA SER A 44 14.49 4.69 11.33
C SER A 44 15.60 4.81 10.29
N ILE A 45 15.63 3.86 9.34
CA ILE A 45 16.66 3.75 8.30
C ILE A 45 15.94 3.62 6.96
N GLU A 46 16.24 4.52 6.02
CA GLU A 46 15.61 4.54 4.70
C GLU A 46 15.77 3.21 3.95
N LYS A 47 16.97 2.63 4.01
CA LYS A 47 17.29 1.35 3.37
C LYS A 47 16.38 0.20 3.84
N ASP A 48 15.98 0.20 5.11
CA ASP A 48 15.08 -0.83 5.63
C ASP A 48 13.71 -0.76 4.95
N ALA A 49 13.21 0.42 4.61
CA ALA A 49 11.96 0.55 3.87
C ALA A 49 12.09 -0.01 2.45
N LEU A 50 13.17 0.37 1.74
CA LEU A 50 13.43 -0.07 0.36
C LEU A 50 13.65 -1.58 0.26
N ASP A 51 14.29 -2.18 1.27
CA ASP A 51 14.60 -3.62 1.27
C ASP A 51 13.39 -4.48 1.64
N ASN A 52 12.38 -3.91 2.32
CA ASN A 52 11.28 -4.69 2.90
C ASN A 52 9.89 -4.41 2.29
N LEU A 53 9.65 -3.26 1.67
CA LEU A 53 8.36 -2.96 1.04
C LEU A 53 8.29 -3.51 -0.39
N PRO A 54 7.20 -4.18 -0.79
CA PRO A 54 7.04 -4.68 -2.15
C PRO A 54 6.78 -3.52 -3.14
N PRO A 55 7.59 -3.35 -4.20
CA PRO A 55 7.29 -2.42 -5.28
C PRO A 55 6.16 -2.95 -6.19
N PRO A 56 5.45 -2.07 -6.91
CA PRO A 56 4.27 -2.43 -7.69
C PRO A 56 4.57 -3.31 -8.93
N MET A 57 5.85 -3.41 -9.31
CA MET A 57 6.29 -4.21 -10.47
C MET A 57 6.62 -5.66 -10.12
N PHE A 58 6.44 -6.08 -8.86
CA PHE A 58 6.67 -7.47 -8.46
C PHE A 58 5.73 -8.44 -9.17
N THR A 59 6.26 -9.61 -9.51
CA THR A 59 5.45 -10.75 -9.93
C THR A 59 4.71 -11.36 -8.73
N ALA A 60 3.70 -12.19 -9.00
CA ALA A 60 2.96 -12.89 -7.94
C ALA A 60 3.88 -13.69 -7.00
N GLN A 61 4.88 -14.39 -7.54
CA GLN A 61 5.83 -15.16 -6.74
C GLN A 61 6.68 -14.25 -5.84
N GLN A 62 7.16 -13.12 -6.36
CA GLN A 62 7.93 -12.15 -5.57
C GLN A 62 7.11 -11.52 -4.45
N LEU A 63 5.82 -11.25 -4.68
CA LEU A 63 4.90 -10.80 -3.63
C LEU A 63 4.72 -11.87 -2.55
N ILE A 64 4.43 -13.12 -2.95
CA ILE A 64 4.29 -14.25 -2.03
C ILE A 64 5.51 -14.39 -1.14
N ASP A 65 6.71 -14.36 -1.71
CA ASP A 65 7.96 -14.51 -0.95
C ASP A 65 8.20 -13.31 -0.02
N ARG A 66 7.85 -12.09 -0.45
CA ARG A 66 7.97 -10.88 0.38
C ARG A 66 7.06 -10.91 1.60
N PHE A 67 5.81 -11.32 1.43
CA PHE A 67 4.84 -11.39 2.52
C PHE A 67 5.11 -12.56 3.48
N LYS A 68 5.60 -13.70 2.97
CA LYS A 68 6.06 -14.82 3.81
C LYS A 68 7.18 -14.43 4.78
N ASN A 69 8.08 -13.51 4.39
CA ASN A 69 9.12 -12.96 5.28
C ASN A 69 8.56 -12.11 6.43
N ARG A 70 7.25 -11.87 6.46
CA ARG A 70 6.49 -11.23 7.55
C ARG A 70 5.49 -12.17 8.20
N THR A 71 5.62 -13.48 7.94
CA THR A 71 4.71 -14.51 8.47
C THR A 71 3.27 -14.32 7.98
N ILE A 72 3.09 -13.66 6.83
CA ILE A 72 1.78 -13.49 6.19
C ILE A 72 1.64 -14.55 5.10
N THR A 73 0.52 -15.28 5.12
CA THR A 73 0.18 -16.32 4.14
C THR A 73 -0.18 -15.72 2.79
N THR A 74 -0.20 -16.55 1.73
CA THR A 74 -0.64 -16.11 0.40
C THR A 74 -2.10 -15.64 0.41
N GLU A 75 -2.97 -16.29 1.18
CA GLU A 75 -4.37 -15.89 1.32
C GLU A 75 -4.48 -14.51 1.98
N GLU A 76 -3.80 -14.30 3.11
CA GLU A 76 -3.78 -13.00 3.79
C GLU A 76 -3.17 -11.89 2.92
N MET A 77 -2.14 -12.19 2.12
CA MET A 77 -1.59 -11.23 1.14
C MET A 77 -2.67 -10.79 0.13
N VAL A 78 -3.46 -11.72 -0.40
CA VAL A 78 -4.56 -11.40 -1.31
C VAL A 78 -5.63 -10.57 -0.59
N LEU A 79 -5.99 -10.93 0.64
CA LEU A 79 -6.95 -10.17 1.46
C LEU A 79 -6.47 -8.73 1.70
N LEU A 80 -5.20 -8.55 2.10
CA LEU A 80 -4.61 -7.23 2.33
C LEU A 80 -4.50 -6.40 1.05
N SER A 81 -4.30 -7.04 -0.11
CA SER A 81 -4.31 -6.35 -1.41
C SER A 81 -5.68 -5.72 -1.73
N GLY A 82 -6.75 -6.17 -1.07
CA GLY A 82 -8.07 -5.56 -1.13
C GLY A 82 -8.10 -4.10 -0.65
N ALA A 83 -7.10 -3.66 0.13
CA ALA A 83 -6.96 -2.25 0.53
C ALA A 83 -6.84 -1.29 -0.66
N HIS A 84 -6.42 -1.77 -1.85
CA HIS A 84 -6.41 -0.98 -3.08
C HIS A 84 -7.80 -0.65 -3.66
N THR A 85 -8.90 -1.06 -2.99
CA THR A 85 -10.27 -0.66 -3.34
C THR A 85 -10.52 0.84 -3.17
N ILE A 86 -9.75 1.51 -2.31
CA ILE A 86 -9.77 2.96 -2.11
C ILE A 86 -8.34 3.53 -2.20
N GLY A 87 -8.25 4.86 -2.36
CA GLY A 87 -6.98 5.57 -2.40
C GLY A 87 -6.59 6.03 -3.80
N ARG A 88 -5.30 6.31 -3.99
CA ARG A 88 -4.71 6.85 -5.23
C ARG A 88 -3.31 6.27 -5.43
N SER A 89 -2.83 6.33 -6.66
CA SER A 89 -1.47 5.92 -7.03
C SER A 89 -0.83 6.98 -7.94
N PHE A 90 0.49 7.12 -7.85
CA PHE A 90 1.26 7.94 -8.77
C PHE A 90 1.48 7.22 -10.09
N SER A 91 1.50 7.98 -11.19
CA SER A 91 1.77 7.46 -12.55
C SER A 91 3.00 6.55 -12.59
N SER A 92 4.09 6.96 -11.94
CA SER A 92 5.36 6.23 -11.87
C SER A 92 5.24 4.79 -11.36
N SER A 93 4.19 4.47 -10.60
CA SER A 93 3.94 3.13 -10.07
C SER A 93 3.43 2.13 -11.11
N PHE A 94 2.88 2.61 -12.24
CA PHE A 94 2.29 1.74 -13.28
C PHE A 94 2.58 2.20 -14.71
N ILE A 95 3.33 3.29 -14.91
CA ILE A 95 3.55 3.89 -16.23
C ILE A 95 4.17 2.91 -17.25
N GLY A 96 5.02 1.99 -16.78
CA GLY A 96 5.62 0.93 -17.60
C GLY A 96 4.61 -0.08 -18.17
N ARG A 97 3.34 -0.04 -17.76
CA ARG A 97 2.25 -0.86 -18.33
C ARG A 97 1.54 -0.19 -19.50
N ILE A 98 1.76 1.12 -19.69
CA ILE A 98 1.09 1.95 -20.71
C ILE A 98 2.07 2.64 -21.68
N TRP A 99 3.34 2.79 -21.27
CA TRP A 99 4.41 3.42 -22.03
C TRP A 99 5.71 2.62 -21.96
N ASN A 100 6.43 2.54 -23.08
CA ASN A 100 7.83 2.14 -23.15
C ASN A 100 8.61 3.30 -23.81
N GLY A 101 9.21 4.16 -22.97
CA GLY A 101 9.65 5.48 -23.42
C GLY A 101 8.46 6.29 -23.96
N ASN A 102 8.56 6.77 -25.20
CA ASN A 102 7.47 7.48 -25.88
C ASN A 102 6.54 6.57 -26.69
N THR A 103 6.73 5.25 -26.64
CA THR A 103 5.93 4.29 -27.40
C THR A 103 4.75 3.81 -26.56
N THR A 104 3.54 3.92 -27.09
CA THR A 104 2.33 3.40 -26.44
C THR A 104 2.37 1.87 -26.40
N ILE A 105 2.18 1.27 -25.23
CA ILE A 105 2.09 -0.18 -25.05
C ILE A 105 0.88 -0.54 -24.20
N VAL A 106 0.32 -1.73 -24.34
CA VAL A 106 -0.73 -2.24 -23.42
C VAL A 106 -0.24 -3.57 -22.87
N ASP A 107 0.05 -3.58 -21.57
CA ASP A 107 0.38 -4.81 -20.86
C ASP A 107 -0.76 -5.84 -20.97
N ALA A 108 -0.42 -7.14 -21.03
CA ALA A 108 -1.39 -8.20 -21.30
C ALA A 108 -2.51 -8.30 -20.25
N GLY A 109 -2.24 -7.89 -19.01
CA GLY A 109 -3.21 -7.87 -17.92
C GLY A 109 -3.96 -6.53 -17.77
N LEU A 110 -3.90 -5.63 -18.77
CA LEU A 110 -4.53 -4.32 -18.72
C LEU A 110 -5.52 -4.16 -19.87
N SER A 111 -6.75 -3.70 -19.55
CA SER A 111 -7.73 -3.39 -20.58
C SER A 111 -7.21 -2.30 -21.53
N PRO A 112 -7.26 -2.50 -22.86
CA PRO A 112 -6.81 -1.48 -23.81
C PRO A 112 -7.55 -0.15 -23.67
N SER A 113 -8.85 -0.17 -23.36
CA SER A 113 -9.65 1.04 -23.16
C SER A 113 -9.25 1.78 -21.89
N TYR A 114 -8.96 1.05 -20.81
CA TYR A 114 -8.48 1.66 -19.56
C TYR A 114 -7.05 2.19 -19.71
N ALA A 115 -6.17 1.48 -20.42
CA ALA A 115 -4.84 1.98 -20.77
C ALA A 115 -4.91 3.30 -21.55
N ALA A 116 -5.86 3.44 -22.48
CA ALA A 116 -6.07 4.70 -23.20
C ALA A 116 -6.47 5.85 -22.24
N GLN A 117 -7.36 5.60 -21.28
CA GLN A 117 -7.73 6.59 -20.27
C GLN A 117 -6.54 6.97 -19.38
N LEU A 118 -5.76 5.99 -18.92
CA LEU A 118 -4.58 6.24 -18.10
C LEU A 118 -3.54 7.09 -18.83
N ARG A 119 -3.34 6.93 -20.14
CA ARG A 119 -2.40 7.78 -20.90
C ARG A 119 -2.82 9.25 -20.98
N VAL A 120 -4.12 9.55 -20.93
CA VAL A 120 -4.60 10.94 -20.86
C VAL A 120 -4.20 11.57 -19.53
N LEU A 121 -4.25 10.79 -18.44
CA LEU A 121 -3.88 11.24 -17.10
C LEU A 121 -2.36 11.21 -16.84
N CYS A 122 -1.65 10.32 -17.54
CA CYS A 122 -0.25 10.00 -17.33
C CYS A 122 0.54 10.06 -18.67
N PRO A 123 0.93 11.25 -19.14
CA PRO A 123 1.81 11.41 -20.30
C PRO A 123 3.16 10.69 -20.15
N SER A 124 3.81 10.33 -21.26
CA SER A 124 5.05 9.53 -21.27
C SER A 124 6.26 10.18 -20.57
N ASN A 125 6.23 11.49 -20.38
CA ASN A 125 7.26 12.28 -19.70
C ASN A 125 6.91 12.62 -18.24
N THR A 126 5.85 12.03 -17.67
CA THR A 126 5.47 12.28 -16.29
C THR A 126 6.42 11.53 -15.37
N SER A 127 7.22 12.28 -14.59
CA SER A 127 8.03 11.73 -13.48
C SER A 127 7.14 11.29 -12.33
#